data_AF-A0A067CLY9-F1
#
_entry.id   AF-A0A067CLY9-F1
#
_cell.length_a   1.000
_cell.length_b   1.000
_cell.length_c   1.000
_cell.angle_alpha   90.00
_cell.angle_beta   90.00
_cell.angle_gamma   90.00
#
_symmetry.space_group_name_H-M   'P 1'
#
loop_
_entity.id
_entity.type
_entity.pdbx_description
1 polymer ?
#
loop_
_entity_poly.entity_id
_entity_poly.type
_entity_poly.pdbx_seq_one_letter_code
_entity_poly.pdbx_strand_id
1 'polypeptide(L)'
;MLKKPKLRPSCDDAVCNLSHRDLTTEACERALGGFRAARRLDLSRNQLTALPHKTLESHLVELHVGFNCLRDIQAVAGLAHLQVLDLSYNKLDHVDVLVYCSALQTLKLQGNRLTNSRGIDGLKQLHDLDLSDNIIEA
;
A
#
# COMPACT_ATOMS: atom_id res chain seq x y z
N MET A 1 23.71 -27.41 -9.30
CA MET A 1 22.38 -26.91 -9.71
C MET A 1 21.68 -26.31 -8.49
N LEU A 2 21.55 -24.99 -8.44
CA LEU A 2 20.92 -24.27 -7.32
C LEU A 2 19.43 -24.60 -7.29
N LYS A 3 18.99 -25.30 -6.23
CA LYS A 3 17.57 -25.59 -5.98
C LYS A 3 16.86 -24.26 -5.69
N LYS A 4 15.96 -23.83 -6.59
CA LYS A 4 15.03 -22.72 -6.31
C LYS A 4 14.27 -23.05 -5.01
N PRO A 5 14.20 -22.13 -4.03
CA PRO A 5 13.49 -22.40 -2.80
C PRO A 5 12.01 -22.58 -3.11
N LYS A 6 11.49 -23.78 -2.84
CA LYS A 6 10.06 -24.06 -2.87
C LYS A 6 9.45 -23.38 -1.64
N LEU A 7 8.83 -22.21 -1.81
CA LEU A 7 7.85 -21.73 -0.84
C LEU A 7 6.72 -22.76 -0.82
N ARG A 8 6.65 -23.57 0.24
CA ARG A 8 5.48 -24.41 0.49
C ARG A 8 4.46 -23.59 1.25
N PRO A 9 3.17 -23.68 0.87
CA PRO A 9 2.11 -23.05 1.63
C PRO A 9 1.94 -23.76 2.97
N SER A 10 1.91 -23.01 4.06
CA SER A 10 1.77 -23.53 5.42
C SER A 10 0.58 -22.88 6.12
N CYS A 11 -0.66 -23.14 5.70
CA CYS A 11 -1.90 -22.60 6.31
C CYS A 11 -1.99 -21.06 6.52
N ASP A 12 -0.96 -20.28 6.17
CA ASP A 12 -0.83 -18.84 6.32
C ASP A 12 -0.54 -18.17 4.95
N ASP A 13 -1.16 -18.69 3.89
CA ASP A 13 -0.87 -18.32 2.48
C ASP A 13 -1.38 -16.95 2.04
N ALA A 14 -1.85 -16.15 2.99
CA ALA A 14 -2.41 -14.84 2.75
C ALA A 14 -1.37 -13.70 2.80
N VAL A 15 -0.07 -14.00 2.91
CA VAL A 15 0.99 -12.98 3.03
C VAL A 15 1.94 -13.04 1.83
N CYS A 16 2.12 -11.91 1.15
CA CYS A 16 3.07 -11.72 0.08
C CYS A 16 4.07 -10.62 0.45
N ASN A 17 5.36 -10.93 0.48
CA ASN A 17 6.42 -9.95 0.72
C ASN A 17 7.32 -9.83 -0.52
N LEU A 18 7.26 -8.67 -1.18
CA LEU A 18 8.08 -8.22 -2.29
C LEU A 18 8.89 -6.95 -1.96
N SER A 19 9.10 -6.64 -0.68
CA SER A 19 9.90 -5.50 -0.26
C SER A 19 11.38 -5.63 -0.65
N HIS A 20 12.08 -4.49 -0.78
CA HIS A 20 13.53 -4.43 -1.03
C HIS A 20 14.01 -5.17 -2.29
N ARG A 21 13.31 -5.04 -3.40
CA ARG A 21 13.61 -5.78 -4.64
C ARG A 21 13.85 -4.90 -5.86
N ASP A 22 14.00 -3.59 -5.66
CA ASP A 22 14.18 -2.62 -6.75
C ASP A 22 13.08 -2.73 -7.82
N LEU A 23 11.87 -3.14 -7.42
CA LEU A 23 10.78 -3.38 -8.36
C LEU A 23 10.22 -2.06 -8.89
N THR A 24 10.06 -1.99 -10.20
CA THR A 24 9.21 -1.01 -10.86
C THR A 24 7.75 -1.46 -10.81
N THR A 25 6.81 -0.55 -11.10
CA THR A 25 5.37 -0.88 -11.13
C THR A 25 5.07 -2.04 -12.08
N GLU A 26 5.65 -2.06 -13.27
CA GLU A 26 5.45 -3.14 -14.25
C GLU A 26 6.02 -4.49 -13.77
N ALA A 27 7.18 -4.47 -13.10
CA ALA A 27 7.76 -5.68 -12.54
C ALA A 27 6.89 -6.23 -11.41
N CYS A 28 6.30 -5.34 -10.60
CA CYS A 28 5.37 -5.69 -9.54
C CYS A 28 4.08 -6.32 -10.10
N GLU A 29 3.48 -5.75 -11.15
CA GLU A 29 2.30 -6.32 -11.81
C GLU A 29 2.54 -7.76 -12.29
N ARG A 30 3.73 -8.05 -12.86
CA ARG A 30 4.08 -9.41 -13.26
C ARG A 30 4.27 -10.35 -12.07
N ALA A 31 4.91 -9.87 -11.00
CA ALA A 31 5.19 -10.67 -9.81
C ALA A 31 3.91 -11.04 -9.03
N LEU A 32 2.96 -10.11 -8.93
CA LEU A 32 1.71 -10.30 -8.18
C LEU A 32 0.75 -11.31 -8.80
N GLY A 33 0.93 -11.68 -10.07
CA GLY A 33 0.12 -12.70 -10.73
C GLY A 33 0.11 -14.07 -10.00
N GLY A 34 1.15 -14.38 -9.21
CA GLY A 34 1.23 -15.60 -8.40
C GLY A 34 0.61 -15.50 -7.01
N PHE A 35 0.16 -14.31 -6.58
CA PHE A 35 -0.24 -14.03 -5.18
C PHE A 35 -1.66 -13.47 -5.08
N ARG A 36 -2.57 -13.90 -5.97
CA ARG A 36 -3.96 -13.42 -6.02
C ARG A 36 -4.80 -13.68 -4.77
N ALA A 37 -4.35 -14.55 -3.88
CA ALA A 37 -5.01 -14.85 -2.60
C ALA A 37 -4.41 -14.08 -1.41
N ALA A 38 -3.40 -13.24 -1.62
CA ALA A 38 -2.75 -12.51 -0.55
C ALA A 38 -3.70 -11.47 0.07
N ARG A 39 -3.89 -11.54 1.39
CA ARG A 39 -4.60 -10.53 2.20
C ARG A 39 -3.66 -9.47 2.77
N ARG A 40 -2.36 -9.79 2.87
CA ARG A 40 -1.30 -8.90 3.34
C ARG A 40 -0.24 -8.81 2.25
N LEU A 41 0.04 -7.60 1.81
CA LEU A 41 0.99 -7.36 0.75
C LEU A 41 2.00 -6.30 1.16
N ASP A 42 3.28 -6.67 1.13
CA ASP A 42 4.39 -5.76 1.37
C ASP A 42 5.19 -5.52 0.08
N LEU A 43 5.11 -4.30 -0.42
CA LEU A 43 5.84 -3.75 -1.56
C LEU A 43 6.78 -2.61 -1.14
N SER A 44 7.07 -2.47 0.16
CA SER A 44 7.87 -1.37 0.68
C SER A 44 9.30 -1.40 0.14
N ARG A 45 9.95 -0.23 0.09
CA ARG A 45 11.36 -0.10 -0.32
C ARG A 45 11.63 -0.68 -1.72
N ASN A 46 10.82 -0.23 -2.67
CA ASN A 46 10.96 -0.50 -4.10
C ASN A 46 11.05 0.84 -4.84
N GLN A 47 10.86 0.81 -6.17
CA GLN A 47 10.93 1.99 -7.03
C GLN A 47 9.59 2.24 -7.71
N LEU A 48 8.48 1.95 -7.01
CA LEU A 48 7.13 2.13 -7.54
C LEU A 48 6.81 3.61 -7.71
N THR A 49 6.32 4.00 -8.89
CA THR A 49 5.83 5.37 -9.16
C THR A 49 4.30 5.46 -9.13
N ALA A 50 3.64 4.31 -9.27
CA ALA A 50 2.21 4.11 -9.07
C ALA A 50 1.95 2.71 -8.51
N LEU A 51 0.77 2.51 -7.91
CA LEU A 51 0.33 1.19 -7.46
C LEU A 51 -0.11 0.30 -8.65
N PRO A 52 0.13 -1.02 -8.58
CA PRO A 52 -0.16 -1.95 -9.67
C PRO A 52 -1.67 -2.30 -9.75
N HIS A 53 -2.47 -1.36 -10.26
CA HIS A 53 -3.94 -1.36 -10.22
C HIS A 53 -4.64 -2.66 -10.67
N LYS A 54 -4.10 -3.39 -11.65
CA LYS A 54 -4.73 -4.62 -12.19
C LYS A 54 -4.57 -5.84 -11.29
N THR A 55 -3.73 -5.74 -10.27
CA THR A 55 -3.25 -6.89 -9.49
C THR A 55 -3.52 -6.77 -8.00
N LEU A 56 -3.98 -5.60 -7.55
CA LEU A 56 -4.48 -5.43 -6.19
C LEU A 56 -5.90 -5.96 -6.12
N GLU A 57 -6.12 -6.96 -5.30
CA GLU A 57 -7.40 -7.64 -5.15
C GLU A 57 -8.18 -7.03 -3.98
N SER A 58 -9.51 -6.92 -4.10
CA SER A 58 -10.36 -6.22 -3.13
C SER A 58 -10.39 -6.85 -1.72
N HIS A 59 -9.94 -8.10 -1.59
CA HIS A 59 -9.85 -8.82 -0.31
C HIS A 59 -8.59 -8.48 0.51
N LEU A 60 -7.71 -7.61 0.00
CA LEU A 60 -6.57 -7.09 0.74
C LEU A 60 -7.01 -6.39 2.03
N VAL A 61 -6.30 -6.69 3.11
CA VAL A 61 -6.52 -6.15 4.45
C VAL A 61 -5.34 -5.30 4.91
N GLU A 62 -4.12 -5.64 4.50
CA GLU A 62 -2.91 -4.88 4.83
C GLU A 62 -2.07 -4.65 3.58
N LEU A 63 -1.71 -3.39 3.34
CA LEU A 63 -0.86 -2.98 2.22
C LEU A 63 0.27 -2.07 2.72
N HIS A 64 1.50 -2.54 2.58
CA HIS A 64 2.70 -1.75 2.87
C HIS A 64 3.38 -1.36 1.57
N VAL A 65 3.45 -0.06 1.30
CA VAL A 65 4.03 0.52 0.09
C VAL A 65 4.94 1.71 0.43
N GLY A 66 5.37 1.80 1.69
CA GLY A 66 6.28 2.83 2.17
C GLY A 66 7.65 2.79 1.49
N PHE A 67 8.39 3.89 1.53
CA PHE A 67 9.70 4.05 0.88
C PHE A 67 9.66 3.70 -0.63
N ASN A 68 8.76 4.34 -1.36
CA ASN A 68 8.66 4.24 -2.82
C ASN A 68 8.68 5.65 -3.43
N CYS A 69 8.30 5.79 -4.70
CA CYS A 69 8.20 7.06 -5.41
C CYS A 69 6.77 7.36 -5.85
N LEU A 70 5.75 6.86 -5.13
CA LEU A 70 4.35 6.98 -5.50
C LEU A 70 3.92 8.45 -5.53
N ARG A 71 3.27 8.85 -6.63
CA ARG A 71 2.58 10.15 -6.75
C ARG A 71 1.06 10.02 -6.79
N ASP A 72 0.57 8.82 -7.02
CA ASP A 72 -0.83 8.49 -7.16
C ASP A 72 -1.12 7.15 -6.47
N ILE A 73 -2.29 7.08 -5.83
CA ILE A 73 -2.78 5.90 -5.10
C ILE A 73 -4.20 5.52 -5.52
N GLN A 74 -4.68 5.92 -6.71
CA GLN A 74 -6.07 5.67 -7.15
C GLN A 74 -6.46 4.19 -7.10
N ALA A 75 -5.47 3.30 -7.26
CA ALA A 75 -5.66 1.85 -7.15
C ALA A 75 -6.23 1.38 -5.80
N VAL A 76 -6.12 2.17 -4.71
CA VAL A 76 -6.68 1.79 -3.40
C VAL A 76 -8.19 1.94 -3.33
N ALA A 77 -8.83 2.67 -4.25
CA ALA A 77 -10.28 2.94 -4.23
C ALA A 77 -11.14 1.66 -4.17
N GLY A 78 -10.65 0.55 -4.74
CA GLY A 78 -11.34 -0.74 -4.76
C GLY A 78 -11.07 -1.63 -3.54
N LEU A 79 -10.22 -1.21 -2.60
CA LEU A 79 -9.78 -2.02 -1.46
C LEU A 79 -10.66 -1.78 -0.23
N ALA A 80 -11.96 -2.08 -0.37
CA ALA A 80 -12.97 -1.79 0.66
C ALA A 80 -12.73 -2.49 2.01
N HIS A 81 -11.92 -3.55 2.04
CA HIS A 81 -11.56 -4.31 3.24
C HIS A 81 -10.22 -3.91 3.86
N LEU A 82 -9.54 -2.91 3.29
CA LEU A 82 -8.22 -2.49 3.75
C LEU A 82 -8.31 -1.84 5.14
N GLN A 83 -7.56 -2.39 6.09
CA GLN A 83 -7.50 -1.94 7.48
C GLN A 83 -6.17 -1.24 7.79
N VAL A 84 -5.08 -1.70 7.19
CA VAL A 84 -3.74 -1.13 7.39
C VAL A 84 -3.17 -0.68 6.05
N LEU A 85 -2.80 0.60 5.98
CA LEU A 85 -2.14 1.17 4.81
C LEU A 85 -0.92 1.98 5.23
N ASP A 86 0.25 1.55 4.77
CA ASP A 86 1.50 2.28 4.95
C ASP A 86 1.97 2.88 3.62
N LEU A 87 1.87 4.20 3.51
CA LEU A 87 2.28 5.04 2.39
C LEU A 87 3.46 5.95 2.75
N SER A 88 4.14 5.68 3.87
CA SER A 88 5.23 6.52 4.37
C SER A 88 6.35 6.72 3.34
N TYR A 89 7.01 7.87 3.37
CA TYR A 89 8.16 8.18 2.51
C TYR A 89 7.88 7.93 1.03
N ASN A 90 6.81 8.53 0.53
CA ASN A 90 6.45 8.56 -0.88
C ASN A 90 6.49 10.01 -1.39
N LYS A 91 5.81 10.27 -2.50
CA LYS A 91 5.78 11.56 -3.18
C LYS A 91 4.32 12.00 -3.37
N LEU A 92 3.46 11.76 -2.39
CA LEU A 92 2.03 12.10 -2.47
C LEU A 92 1.80 13.57 -2.13
N ASP A 93 1.05 14.26 -2.96
CA ASP A 93 0.61 15.64 -2.73
C ASP A 93 -0.85 15.71 -2.22
N HIS A 94 -1.61 14.62 -2.40
CA HIS A 94 -3.00 14.49 -1.95
C HIS A 94 -3.38 13.01 -1.76
N VAL A 95 -4.44 12.76 -0.99
CA VAL A 95 -4.93 11.41 -0.66
C VAL A 95 -6.47 11.31 -0.67
N ASP A 96 -7.14 12.16 -1.45
CA ASP A 96 -8.61 12.24 -1.55
C ASP A 96 -9.28 10.88 -1.77
N VAL A 97 -8.64 9.99 -2.53
CA VAL A 97 -9.17 8.65 -2.84
C VAL A 97 -9.36 7.76 -1.60
N LEU A 98 -8.73 8.09 -0.47
CA LEU A 98 -8.91 7.33 0.77
C LEU A 98 -10.33 7.38 1.30
N VAL A 99 -11.20 8.31 0.83
CA VAL A 99 -12.63 8.29 1.19
C VAL A 99 -13.34 6.97 0.91
N TYR A 100 -12.82 6.17 -0.03
CA TYR A 100 -13.38 4.86 -0.39
C TYR A 100 -12.89 3.72 0.52
N CYS A 101 -11.85 3.95 1.31
CA CYS A 101 -11.23 2.96 2.20
C CYS A 101 -11.82 3.03 3.62
N SER A 102 -13.15 2.90 3.74
CA SER A 102 -13.89 3.15 4.98
C SER A 102 -13.56 2.21 6.15
N ALA A 103 -12.90 1.08 5.87
CA ALA A 103 -12.44 0.11 6.86
C ALA A 103 -11.05 0.44 7.45
N LEU A 104 -10.39 1.50 7.00
CA LEU A 104 -9.05 1.86 7.47
C LEU A 104 -9.04 2.14 8.97
N GLN A 105 -8.07 1.52 9.64
CA GLN A 105 -7.82 1.55 11.07
C GLN A 105 -6.48 2.20 11.39
N THR A 106 -5.47 1.87 10.56
CA THR A 106 -4.12 2.41 10.63
C THR A 106 -3.71 3.00 9.28
N LEU A 107 -3.27 4.25 9.28
CA LEU A 107 -2.82 4.97 8.09
C LEU A 107 -1.51 5.70 8.38
N LYS A 108 -0.45 5.33 7.67
CA LYS A 108 0.85 6.00 7.75
C LYS A 108 1.10 6.79 6.48
N LEU A 109 1.20 8.11 6.62
CA LEU A 109 1.43 9.07 5.55
C LEU A 109 2.65 9.96 5.80
N GLN A 110 3.38 9.69 6.87
CA GLN A 110 4.70 10.21 7.19
C GLN A 110 5.55 10.49 5.94
N GLY A 111 6.22 11.66 5.88
CA GLY A 111 7.26 11.90 4.87
C GLY A 111 6.74 11.97 3.44
N ASN A 112 5.54 12.52 3.25
CA ASN A 112 4.96 12.86 1.95
C ASN A 112 4.98 14.39 1.75
N ARG A 113 4.20 14.92 0.81
CA ARG A 113 4.08 16.35 0.50
C ARG A 113 2.64 16.86 0.65
N LEU A 114 1.87 16.24 1.55
CA LEU A 114 0.48 16.63 1.75
C LEU A 114 0.39 18.04 2.33
N THR A 115 -0.52 18.85 1.79
CA THR A 115 -0.78 20.22 2.27
C THR A 115 -2.06 20.33 3.08
N ASN A 116 -2.88 19.28 3.10
CA ASN A 116 -4.13 19.18 3.85
C ASN A 116 -4.48 17.71 4.12
N SER A 117 -5.47 17.46 4.98
CA SER A 117 -5.93 16.13 5.36
C SER A 117 -7.13 15.62 4.53
N ARG A 118 -7.45 16.26 3.40
CA ARG A 118 -8.62 15.87 2.61
C ARG A 118 -8.52 14.40 2.18
N GLY A 119 -9.62 13.68 2.35
CA GLY A 119 -9.69 12.24 2.13
C GLY A 119 -9.56 11.41 3.40
N ILE A 120 -9.10 12.00 4.49
CA ILE A 120 -8.92 11.34 5.80
C ILE A 120 -10.12 11.62 6.72
N ASP A 121 -10.72 12.81 6.63
CA ASP A 121 -11.75 13.30 7.55
C ASP A 121 -12.99 12.38 7.67
N GLY A 122 -13.26 11.56 6.64
CA GLY A 122 -14.38 10.62 6.60
C GLY A 122 -14.09 9.21 7.16
N LEU A 123 -12.84 8.93 7.55
CA LEU A 123 -12.39 7.59 7.96
C LEU A 123 -12.76 7.29 9.42
N LYS A 124 -14.02 6.94 9.65
CA LYS A 124 -14.60 6.75 11.01
C LYS A 124 -13.96 5.63 11.84
N GLN A 125 -13.28 4.67 11.22
CA GLN A 125 -12.63 3.54 11.89
C GLN A 125 -11.15 3.80 12.22
N LEU A 126 -10.62 4.93 11.74
CA LEU A 126 -9.21 5.28 11.87
C LEU A 126 -8.91 5.67 13.31
N HIS A 127 -7.91 5.03 13.89
CA HIS A 127 -7.46 5.29 15.27
C HIS A 127 -5.95 5.44 15.38
N ASP A 128 -5.19 5.02 14.37
CA ASP A 128 -3.75 5.27 14.26
C ASP A 128 -3.47 6.02 12.94
N LEU A 129 -2.99 7.26 13.07
CA LEU A 129 -2.72 8.15 11.95
C LEU A 129 -1.38 8.84 12.17
N ASP A 130 -0.47 8.65 11.22
CA ASP A 130 0.80 9.37 11.18
C ASP A 130 0.86 10.29 9.96
N LEU A 131 0.83 11.60 10.21
CA LEU A 131 0.97 12.67 9.23
C LEU A 131 2.27 13.46 9.39
N SER A 132 3.20 12.99 10.22
CA SER A 132 4.50 13.66 10.45
C SER A 132 5.26 13.89 9.13
N ASP A 133 6.17 14.86 9.12
CA ASP A 133 7.01 15.16 7.95
C ASP A 133 6.20 15.40 6.64
N ASN A 134 5.01 16.01 6.76
CA ASN A 134 4.25 16.59 5.65
C ASN A 134 4.28 18.12 5.70
N ILE A 135 3.54 18.77 4.80
CA ILE A 135 3.46 20.23 4.66
C ILE A 135 2.03 20.70 5.01
N ILE A 136 1.38 20.02 5.93
CA ILE A 136 0.01 20.34 6.33
C ILE A 136 0.05 21.65 7.11
N GLU A 137 -0.56 22.68 6.56
CA GLU A 137 -0.73 23.95 7.26
C GLU A 137 -1.67 23.75 8.45
N ALA A 138 -1.28 24.30 9.60
CA ALA A 138 -2.03 24.19 10.86
C ALA A 138 -3.28 25.08 10.87
#